data_AF-A0A8H7Y741-F1
#
_entry.id   AF-A0A8H7Y741-F1
#
_cell.length_a   1.000
_cell.length_b   1.000
_cell.length_c   1.000
_cell.angle_alpha   90.00
_cell.angle_beta   90.00
_cell.angle_gamma   90.00
#
_symmetry.space_group_name_H-M   'P 1'
#
loop_
_entity.id
_entity.type
_entity.pdbx_description
1 polymer ?
#
loop_
_entity_poly.entity_id
_entity_poly.type
_entity_poly.pdbx_seq_one_letter_code
_entity_poly.pdbx_strand_id
1 'polypeptide(L)'
;MQMGSGVDGELVGAQLLRTVPDRQWLFKFGRMPMNFILPDRMWERFKAPEAVTKLGQARCKVSVMAQAVAHLSQTVPYDALQPYGEHFHPERYNTFEEKTFNLEKRRAGSPRVAGGFLPMAQPVILPGDLDYWDYVVRKLFVVKATPLERSISALGPGAYNMMKYLTNPEDPSKPFDVTKSPRSFTIQDWNAVVQAFIKWPFRPTDLGIEQMFSKKM
;
A
#
# COMPACT_ATOMS: atom_id res chain seq x y z
N MET A 1 -0.16 -2.22 -20.58
CA MET A 1 0.78 -1.07 -20.55
C MET A 1 2.02 -1.45 -19.73
N GLN A 2 3.23 -1.08 -20.14
CA GLN A 2 4.45 -1.38 -19.37
C GLN A 2 4.77 -0.25 -18.39
N MET A 3 5.03 -0.59 -17.13
CA MET A 3 5.50 0.35 -16.10
C MET A 3 7.02 0.47 -16.12
N GLY A 4 7.50 1.69 -15.87
CA GLY A 4 8.92 1.97 -15.65
C GLY A 4 9.48 1.10 -14.52
N SER A 5 10.77 0.72 -14.62
CA SER A 5 11.38 -0.15 -13.60
C SER A 5 11.59 0.57 -12.26
N GLY A 6 11.69 1.90 -12.28
CA GLY A 6 12.01 2.80 -11.17
C GLY A 6 10.90 3.06 -10.15
N VAL A 7 11.13 4.09 -9.34
CA VAL A 7 10.15 4.64 -8.38
C VAL A 7 8.95 5.23 -9.13
N ASP A 8 9.19 5.88 -10.27
CA ASP A 8 8.14 6.52 -11.09
C ASP A 8 7.05 5.55 -11.52
N GLY A 9 7.42 4.33 -11.92
CA GLY A 9 6.43 3.30 -12.28
C GLY A 9 5.57 2.89 -11.08
N GLU A 10 6.17 2.78 -9.90
CA GLU A 10 5.44 2.48 -8.66
C GLU A 10 4.53 3.64 -8.26
N LEU A 11 4.98 4.89 -8.43
CA LEU A 11 4.20 6.09 -8.16
C LEU A 11 2.97 6.15 -9.07
N VAL A 12 3.12 5.91 -10.38
CA VAL A 12 1.99 5.87 -11.31
C VAL A 12 0.99 4.80 -10.87
N GLY A 13 1.43 3.56 -10.63
CA GLY A 13 0.53 2.50 -10.17
C GLY A 13 -0.20 2.86 -8.86
N ALA A 14 0.52 3.43 -7.89
CA ALA A 14 -0.04 3.84 -6.62
C ALA A 14 -0.98 5.07 -6.73
N GLN A 15 -0.75 5.98 -7.67
CA GLN A 15 -1.64 7.10 -7.94
C GLN A 15 -2.94 6.62 -8.60
N LEU A 16 -2.85 5.73 -9.58
CA LEU A 16 -4.02 5.15 -10.23
C LEU A 16 -4.92 4.43 -9.22
N LEU A 17 -4.35 3.64 -8.32
CA LEU A 17 -5.13 2.95 -7.29
C LEU A 17 -5.79 3.92 -6.29
N ARG A 18 -5.18 5.07 -5.99
CA ARG A 18 -5.79 6.11 -5.15
C ARG A 18 -6.99 6.78 -5.79
N THR A 19 -7.09 6.78 -7.12
CA THR A 19 -8.25 7.35 -7.82
C THR A 19 -9.47 6.43 -7.83
N VAL A 20 -9.34 5.17 -7.39
CA VAL A 20 -10.42 4.18 -7.40
C VAL A 20 -11.56 4.52 -6.43
N PRO A 21 -11.31 4.82 -5.13
CA PRO A 21 -12.39 5.07 -4.16
C PRO A 21 -13.29 6.24 -4.57
N ASP A 22 -12.68 7.36 -4.96
CA ASP A 22 -13.38 8.59 -5.33
C ASP A 22 -13.87 8.60 -6.78
N ARG A 23 -13.70 7.48 -7.51
CA ARG A 23 -14.09 7.33 -8.92
C ARG A 23 -13.56 8.44 -9.82
N GLN A 24 -12.30 8.82 -9.60
CA GLN A 24 -11.64 9.86 -10.39
C GLN A 24 -11.02 9.29 -11.67
N TRP A 25 -10.66 10.17 -12.61
CA TRP A 25 -9.98 9.83 -13.85
C TRP A 25 -10.71 8.76 -14.70
N LEU A 26 -10.14 7.57 -14.90
CA LEU A 26 -10.78 6.47 -15.65
C LEU A 26 -11.91 5.80 -14.87
N PHE A 27 -11.88 5.84 -13.54
CA PHE A 27 -12.84 5.14 -12.69
C PHE A 27 -14.20 5.86 -12.60
N LYS A 28 -14.31 7.07 -13.15
CA LYS A 28 -15.60 7.75 -13.33
C LYS A 28 -16.55 7.00 -14.25
N PHE A 29 -15.99 6.16 -15.13
CA PHE A 29 -16.74 5.33 -16.07
C PHE A 29 -17.08 3.93 -15.50
N GLY A 30 -16.74 3.67 -14.24
CA GLY A 30 -16.98 2.39 -13.58
C GLY A 30 -15.70 1.63 -13.24
N ARG A 31 -15.84 0.30 -13.09
CA ARG A 31 -14.76 -0.58 -12.62
C ARG A 31 -13.90 -1.03 -13.80
N MET A 32 -13.04 -0.13 -14.26
CA MET A 32 -12.13 -0.38 -15.37
C MET A 32 -11.00 -1.34 -14.96
N PRO A 33 -10.92 -2.57 -15.50
CA PRO A 33 -9.80 -3.46 -15.24
C PRO A 33 -8.53 -2.93 -15.91
N MET A 34 -7.40 -2.98 -15.21
CA MET A 34 -6.12 -2.55 -15.75
C MET A 34 -5.09 -3.68 -15.68
N ASN A 35 -4.36 -3.89 -16.77
CA ASN A 35 -3.28 -4.88 -16.83
C ASN A 35 -1.97 -4.18 -17.16
N PHE A 36 -0.97 -4.40 -16.31
CA PHE A 36 0.33 -3.78 -16.41
C PHE A 36 1.44 -4.81 -16.46
N ILE A 37 2.43 -4.58 -17.31
CA ILE A 37 3.70 -5.30 -17.26
C ILE A 37 4.65 -4.49 -16.37
N LEU A 38 5.04 -5.04 -15.24
CA LEU A 38 5.83 -4.33 -14.23
C LEU A 38 6.95 -5.22 -13.66
N PRO A 39 7.99 -4.65 -13.04
CA PRO A 39 9.06 -5.45 -12.43
C PRO A 39 8.52 -6.36 -11.33
N ASP A 40 9.04 -7.58 -11.23
CA ASP A 40 8.57 -8.56 -10.25
C ASP A 40 8.56 -8.02 -8.81
N ARG A 41 9.64 -7.36 -8.38
CA ARG A 41 9.71 -6.71 -7.06
C ARG A 41 8.60 -5.66 -6.81
N MET A 42 8.16 -4.95 -7.85
CA MET A 42 7.05 -4.02 -7.72
C MET A 42 5.74 -4.77 -7.53
N TRP A 43 5.56 -5.89 -8.24
CA TRP A 43 4.40 -6.76 -8.12
C TRP A 43 4.30 -7.38 -6.73
N GLU A 44 5.42 -7.91 -6.22
CA GLU A 44 5.52 -8.42 -4.84
C GLU A 44 5.03 -7.40 -3.82
N ARG A 45 5.40 -6.12 -3.99
CA ARG A 45 4.97 -5.05 -3.09
C ARG A 45 3.49 -4.71 -3.21
N PHE A 46 2.87 -4.76 -4.39
CA PHE A 46 1.42 -4.55 -4.52
C PHE A 46 0.64 -5.69 -3.85
N LYS A 47 1.03 -6.94 -4.09
CA LYS A 47 0.31 -8.12 -3.61
C LYS A 47 0.74 -8.62 -2.22
N ALA A 48 1.69 -7.93 -1.57
CA ALA A 48 2.29 -8.42 -0.32
C ALA A 48 1.23 -8.71 0.76
N PRO A 49 1.09 -9.97 1.20
CA PRO A 49 0.14 -10.35 2.26
C PRO A 49 0.62 -9.86 3.63
N GLU A 50 -0.15 -10.12 4.67
CA GLU A 50 0.21 -9.80 6.05
C GLU A 50 1.60 -10.35 6.41
N ALA A 51 2.39 -9.56 7.16
CA ALA A 51 3.78 -9.87 7.47
C ALA A 51 3.99 -10.99 8.50
N VAL A 52 2.98 -11.84 8.68
CA VAL A 52 3.03 -13.13 9.39
C VAL A 52 3.76 -14.17 8.53
N THR A 53 3.75 -14.01 7.20
CA THR A 53 4.43 -14.90 6.26
C THR A 53 5.76 -14.30 5.76
N LYS A 54 6.69 -15.14 5.29
CA LYS A 54 7.93 -14.67 4.62
C LYS A 54 7.63 -13.76 3.43
N LEU A 55 6.54 -14.03 2.69
CA LEU A 55 6.06 -13.22 1.57
C LEU A 55 5.59 -11.82 2.00
N GLY A 56 5.09 -11.68 3.22
CA GLY A 56 4.63 -10.39 3.75
C GLY A 56 5.76 -9.44 4.19
N GLN A 57 7.04 -9.80 4.01
CA GLN A 57 8.15 -8.86 4.26
C GLN A 57 8.11 -7.63 3.35
N ALA A 58 7.57 -7.78 2.13
CA ALA A 58 7.38 -6.70 1.17
C ALA A 58 6.17 -5.79 1.49
N ARG A 59 5.40 -6.08 2.56
CA ARG A 59 4.21 -5.31 2.97
C ARG A 59 4.59 -3.85 3.24
N CYS A 60 3.87 -2.95 2.59
CA CYS A 60 4.11 -1.52 2.68
C CYS A 60 2.80 -0.76 2.47
N LYS A 61 2.84 0.58 2.58
CA LYS A 61 1.68 1.44 2.31
C LYS A 61 0.97 1.09 0.99
N VAL A 62 1.75 0.88 -0.07
CA VAL A 62 1.22 0.57 -1.41
C VAL A 62 0.45 -0.76 -1.43
N SER A 63 0.91 -1.77 -0.68
CA SER A 63 0.23 -3.07 -0.61
C SER A 63 -1.16 -2.93 0.01
N VAL A 64 -1.25 -2.18 1.11
CA VAL A 64 -2.51 -1.95 1.84
C VAL A 64 -3.48 -1.16 0.97
N MET A 65 -3.05 -0.06 0.36
CA MET A 65 -3.91 0.73 -0.52
C MET A 65 -4.42 -0.09 -1.71
N ALA A 66 -3.55 -0.88 -2.35
CA ALA A 66 -3.93 -1.70 -3.49
C ALA A 66 -4.98 -2.76 -3.14
N GLN A 67 -4.74 -3.51 -2.07
CA GLN A 67 -5.63 -4.58 -1.60
C GLN A 67 -6.96 -4.05 -1.03
N ALA A 68 -6.99 -2.80 -0.58
CA ALA A 68 -8.22 -2.18 -0.08
C ALA A 68 -9.19 -1.74 -1.19
N VAL A 69 -8.70 -1.57 -2.43
CA VAL A 69 -9.49 -1.00 -3.54
C VAL A 69 -9.63 -1.91 -4.75
N ALA A 70 -8.72 -2.88 -4.93
CA ALA A 70 -8.69 -3.72 -6.12
C ALA A 70 -8.34 -5.20 -5.80
N HIS A 71 -8.91 -6.10 -6.58
CA HIS A 71 -8.44 -7.48 -6.68
C HIS A 71 -7.18 -7.52 -7.55
N LEU A 72 -6.13 -8.13 -7.00
CA LEU A 72 -4.84 -8.27 -7.65
C LEU A 72 -4.66 -9.72 -8.12
N SER A 73 -4.39 -9.92 -9.41
CA SER A 73 -4.14 -11.24 -9.98
C SER A 73 -3.03 -11.18 -11.02
N GLN A 74 -2.34 -12.29 -11.27
CA GLN A 74 -1.43 -12.37 -12.42
C GLN A 74 -2.26 -12.61 -13.67
N THR A 75 -2.14 -11.72 -14.66
CA THR A 75 -2.88 -11.82 -15.92
C THR A 75 -2.32 -12.92 -16.81
N VAL A 76 -1.01 -13.15 -16.71
CA VAL A 76 -0.26 -14.16 -17.46
C VAL A 76 0.64 -14.91 -16.46
N PRO A 77 0.86 -16.23 -16.63
CA PRO A 77 1.82 -16.98 -15.81
C PRO A 77 3.20 -16.32 -15.82
N TYR A 78 3.89 -16.37 -14.67
CA TYR A 78 5.21 -15.76 -14.50
C TYR A 78 6.21 -16.24 -15.57
N ASP A 79 6.24 -17.55 -15.81
CA ASP A 79 7.20 -18.21 -16.70
C ASP A 79 7.03 -17.80 -18.16
N ALA A 80 5.82 -17.37 -18.57
CA ALA A 80 5.58 -16.94 -19.95
C ALA A 80 6.22 -15.58 -20.29
N LEU A 81 6.69 -14.84 -19.29
CA LEU A 81 7.46 -13.60 -19.47
C LEU A 81 8.94 -13.79 -19.11
N GLN A 82 9.35 -15.04 -18.89
CA GLN A 82 10.74 -15.43 -18.65
C GLN A 82 11.27 -16.26 -19.83
N PRO A 83 12.59 -16.26 -20.05
CA PRO A 83 13.58 -15.33 -19.49
C PRO A 83 13.43 -13.92 -20.08
N TYR A 84 13.83 -12.87 -19.34
CA TYR A 84 13.64 -11.48 -19.77
C TYR A 84 14.12 -11.20 -21.21
N GLY A 85 15.30 -11.72 -21.59
CA GLY A 85 15.96 -11.37 -22.84
C GLY A 85 15.19 -11.78 -24.09
N GLU A 86 14.36 -12.82 -24.00
CA GLU A 86 13.54 -13.31 -25.12
C GLU A 86 12.30 -12.44 -25.39
N HIS A 87 11.85 -11.68 -24.38
CA HIS A 87 10.56 -10.97 -24.41
C HIS A 87 10.69 -9.45 -24.30
N PHE A 88 11.82 -8.94 -23.79
CA PHE A 88 11.98 -7.53 -23.46
C PHE A 88 13.34 -6.98 -23.89
N HIS A 89 13.32 -5.81 -24.52
CA HIS A 89 14.51 -5.06 -24.90
C HIS A 89 14.62 -3.73 -24.12
N PRO A 90 15.83 -3.21 -23.88
CA PRO A 90 17.12 -3.79 -24.26
C PRO A 90 17.48 -5.01 -23.40
N GLU A 91 18.10 -6.01 -24.03
CA GLU A 91 18.75 -7.11 -23.33
C GLU A 91 19.94 -6.57 -22.54
N ARG A 92 20.15 -7.02 -21.30
CA ARG A 92 21.43 -6.76 -20.64
C ARG A 92 22.48 -7.69 -21.22
N TYR A 93 23.39 -7.13 -21.99
CA TYR A 93 24.74 -7.67 -22.03
C TYR A 93 25.41 -7.26 -20.72
N ASN A 94 25.65 -8.22 -19.82
CA ASN A 94 26.50 -7.98 -18.67
C ASN A 94 27.90 -7.64 -19.19
N THR A 95 28.25 -6.35 -19.19
CA THR A 95 29.61 -5.90 -19.44
C THR A 95 29.85 -4.68 -18.54
N PHE A 96 30.25 -4.97 -17.28
CA PHE A 96 30.82 -4.03 -16.29
C PHE A 96 29.85 -2.90 -15.79
N GLU A 97 29.76 -2.46 -14.54
CA GLU A 97 30.60 -2.53 -13.34
C GLU A 97 29.73 -2.71 -12.09
N GLU A 98 30.25 -3.48 -11.14
CA GLU A 98 29.91 -3.36 -9.73
C GLU A 98 30.29 -1.96 -9.24
N LYS A 99 29.41 -1.35 -8.41
CA LYS A 99 29.55 -0.05 -7.71
C LYS A 99 28.78 1.12 -8.33
N THR A 100 27.46 1.03 -8.27
CA THR A 100 26.64 2.24 -8.07
C THR A 100 25.66 1.96 -6.93
N PHE A 101 25.88 2.62 -5.79
CA PHE A 101 25.02 2.59 -4.60
C PHE A 101 23.64 3.26 -4.83
N ASN A 102 23.33 3.70 -6.06
CA ASN A 102 22.06 4.31 -6.41
C ASN A 102 21.00 3.24 -6.74
N LEU A 103 20.19 2.91 -5.74
CA LEU A 103 18.96 2.11 -5.85
C LEU A 103 17.96 2.63 -6.89
N GLU A 104 18.09 3.88 -7.32
CA GLU A 104 17.21 4.55 -8.29
C GLU A 104 17.46 4.13 -9.75
N LYS A 105 18.67 3.68 -10.09
CA LYS A 105 18.97 3.11 -11.42
C LYS A 105 18.59 1.64 -11.44
N ARG A 106 17.29 1.33 -11.39
CA ARG A 106 16.77 -0.03 -11.56
C ARG A 106 17.01 -0.48 -13.00
N ARG A 107 18.14 -1.16 -13.14
CA ARG A 107 18.80 -1.65 -14.34
C ARG A 107 17.82 -2.46 -15.24
N ALA A 108 17.83 -2.25 -16.57
CA ALA A 108 17.07 -3.04 -17.59
C ALA A 108 17.26 -4.57 -17.39
N GLY A 109 16.46 -5.53 -17.84
CA GLY A 109 16.79 -6.96 -17.58
C GLY A 109 16.37 -7.50 -16.20
N SER A 110 15.61 -6.74 -15.41
CA SER A 110 14.93 -7.30 -14.24
C SER A 110 13.71 -8.12 -14.67
N PRO A 111 13.43 -9.28 -14.05
CA PRO A 111 12.22 -10.07 -14.34
C PRO A 111 10.95 -9.22 -14.32
N ARG A 112 10.04 -9.51 -15.25
CA ARG A 112 8.79 -8.78 -15.47
C ARG A 112 7.60 -9.70 -15.24
N VAL A 113 6.51 -9.10 -14.75
CA VAL A 113 5.25 -9.79 -14.46
C VAL A 113 4.10 -8.98 -15.06
N ALA A 114 3.11 -9.67 -15.63
CA ALA A 114 1.84 -9.09 -16.00
C ALA A 114 0.88 -9.13 -14.79
N GLY A 115 0.75 -7.99 -14.11
CA GLY A 115 -0.16 -7.80 -12.99
C GLY A 115 -1.48 -7.16 -13.42
N GLY A 116 -2.58 -7.81 -13.05
CA GLY A 116 -3.95 -7.36 -13.22
C GLY A 116 -4.47 -6.68 -11.96
N PHE A 117 -5.14 -5.55 -12.16
CA PHE A 117 -5.77 -4.73 -11.14
C PHE A 117 -7.24 -4.55 -11.51
N LEU A 118 -8.13 -5.23 -10.78
CA LEU A 118 -9.57 -5.12 -11.00
C LEU A 118 -10.21 -4.38 -9.82
N PRO A 119 -10.74 -3.15 -10.02
CA PRO A 119 -11.44 -2.44 -8.95
C PRO A 119 -12.56 -3.28 -8.34
N MET A 120 -12.61 -3.31 -7.01
CA MET A 120 -13.62 -4.06 -6.27
C MET A 120 -15.02 -3.47 -6.52
N ALA A 121 -16.06 -4.30 -6.46
CA ALA A 121 -17.45 -3.83 -6.49
C ALA A 121 -17.75 -2.94 -5.27
N GLN A 122 -17.21 -3.33 -4.12
CA GLN A 122 -17.31 -2.63 -2.85
C GLN A 122 -15.89 -2.47 -2.28
N PRO A 123 -15.17 -1.38 -2.64
CA PRO A 123 -13.87 -1.12 -2.04
C PRO A 123 -14.02 -0.87 -0.55
N VAL A 124 -12.98 -1.21 0.22
CA VAL A 124 -12.96 -1.00 1.67
C VAL A 124 -12.75 0.48 2.00
N ILE A 125 -12.00 1.20 1.16
CA ILE A 125 -11.90 2.65 1.23
C ILE A 125 -13.15 3.26 0.59
N LEU A 126 -13.95 3.96 1.39
CA LEU A 126 -15.16 4.64 0.93
C LEU A 126 -14.80 5.98 0.25
N PRO A 127 -15.68 6.50 -0.63
CA PRO A 127 -15.50 7.82 -1.21
C PRO A 127 -15.37 8.90 -0.11
N GLY A 128 -14.37 9.77 -0.22
CA GLY A 128 -14.07 10.80 0.76
C GLY A 128 -13.22 10.34 1.96
N ASP A 129 -13.00 9.03 2.14
CA ASP A 129 -12.17 8.51 3.24
C ASP A 129 -10.68 8.39 2.88
N LEU A 130 -10.31 8.68 1.63
CA LEU A 130 -8.97 8.45 1.10
C LEU A 130 -7.88 9.14 1.93
N ASP A 131 -8.10 10.39 2.35
CA ASP A 131 -7.13 11.17 3.13
C ASP A 131 -6.91 10.59 4.52
N TYR A 132 -7.97 10.07 5.16
CA TYR A 132 -7.86 9.37 6.45
C TYR A 132 -7.05 8.09 6.31
N TRP A 133 -7.31 7.30 5.26
CA TRP A 133 -6.53 6.11 4.96
C TRP A 133 -5.06 6.45 4.70
N ASP A 134 -4.78 7.42 3.84
CA ASP A 134 -3.41 7.79 3.48
C ASP A 134 -2.63 8.30 4.71
N TYR A 135 -3.28 9.11 5.57
CA TYR A 135 -2.70 9.57 6.83
C TYR A 135 -2.37 8.43 7.80
N VAL A 136 -3.37 7.61 8.14
CA VAL A 136 -3.24 6.52 9.12
C VAL A 136 -2.20 5.51 8.67
N VAL A 137 -2.29 5.05 7.41
CA VAL A 137 -1.34 4.09 6.84
C VAL A 137 0.06 4.69 6.80
N ARG A 138 0.22 5.95 6.36
CA ARG A 138 1.53 6.62 6.32
C ARG A 138 2.18 6.71 7.70
N LYS A 139 1.44 7.13 8.73
CA LYS A 139 1.96 7.28 10.10
C LYS A 139 2.30 5.94 10.74
N LEU A 140 1.41 4.95 10.65
CA LEU A 140 1.62 3.65 11.30
C LEU A 140 2.69 2.80 10.60
N PHE A 141 2.90 2.96 9.29
CA PHE A 141 3.99 2.25 8.60
C PHE A 141 5.40 2.73 9.00
N VAL A 142 5.55 3.91 9.62
CA VAL A 142 6.84 4.36 10.20
C VAL A 142 7.23 3.45 11.37
N VAL A 143 6.25 3.03 12.18
CA VAL A 143 6.42 2.19 13.38
C VAL A 143 5.79 0.81 13.17
N LYS A 144 5.91 0.27 11.95
CA LYS A 144 5.16 -0.93 11.50
C LYS A 144 5.39 -2.21 12.30
N ALA A 145 6.50 -2.34 13.02
CA ALA A 145 6.84 -3.52 13.82
C ALA A 145 6.36 -3.41 15.27
N THR A 146 5.96 -2.22 15.71
CA THR A 146 5.52 -1.95 17.07
C THR A 146 4.03 -2.27 17.20
N PRO A 147 3.57 -2.95 18.27
CA PRO A 147 2.14 -3.19 18.55
C PRO A 147 1.29 -1.91 18.49
N LEU A 148 0.01 -2.04 18.14
CA LEU A 148 -0.89 -0.88 18.00
C LEU A 148 -0.98 -0.07 19.29
N GLU A 149 -1.13 -0.73 20.42
CA GLU A 149 -1.25 -0.10 21.75
C GLU A 149 -0.14 0.93 22.03
N ARG A 150 1.08 0.72 21.49
CA ARG A 150 2.23 1.62 21.65
C ARG A 150 2.38 2.57 20.47
N SER A 151 2.09 2.11 19.26
CA SER A 151 2.26 2.88 18.02
C SER A 151 1.12 3.87 17.74
N ILE A 152 -0.03 3.75 18.40
CA ILE A 152 -1.20 4.63 18.19
C ILE A 152 -0.85 6.12 18.41
N SER A 153 0.09 6.41 19.30
CA SER A 153 0.61 7.75 19.57
C SER A 153 1.21 8.44 18.34
N ALA A 154 1.64 7.68 17.32
CA ALA A 154 2.14 8.22 16.06
C ALA A 154 1.06 8.94 15.23
N LEU A 155 -0.23 8.66 15.48
CA LEU A 155 -1.35 9.32 14.79
C LEU A 155 -1.58 10.75 15.29
N GLY A 156 -1.11 11.10 16.48
CA GLY A 156 -1.21 12.45 17.02
C GLY A 156 -1.29 12.47 18.56
N PRO A 157 -1.20 13.67 19.17
CA PRO A 157 -1.37 13.83 20.61
C PRO A 157 -2.74 13.32 21.06
N GLY A 158 -2.80 12.54 22.14
CA GLY A 158 -4.08 12.04 22.66
C GLY A 158 -4.68 10.87 21.88
N ALA A 159 -3.98 10.29 20.91
CA ALA A 159 -4.50 9.21 20.06
C ALA A 159 -4.89 7.94 20.83
N TYR A 160 -4.35 7.71 22.02
CA TYR A 160 -4.77 6.60 22.90
C TYR A 160 -6.28 6.63 23.21
N ASN A 161 -6.92 7.81 23.16
CA ASN A 161 -8.36 7.95 23.37
C ASN A 161 -9.20 7.23 22.30
N MET A 162 -8.64 6.93 21.12
CA MET A 162 -9.37 6.22 20.08
C MET A 162 -9.43 4.70 20.30
N MET A 163 -8.60 4.16 21.19
CA MET A 163 -8.57 2.72 21.50
C MET A 163 -9.92 2.21 21.99
N LYS A 164 -10.69 3.04 22.70
CA LYS A 164 -12.06 2.72 23.14
C LYS A 164 -13.03 2.43 21.98
N TYR A 165 -12.78 2.98 20.79
CA TYR A 165 -13.58 2.72 19.59
C TYR A 165 -13.17 1.43 18.87
N LEU A 166 -11.98 0.90 19.15
CA LEU A 166 -11.50 -0.38 18.62
C LEU A 166 -11.95 -1.55 19.49
N THR A 167 -12.03 -1.34 20.80
CA THR A 167 -12.38 -2.36 21.80
C THR A 167 -13.86 -2.28 22.22
N ASN A 168 -14.75 -1.77 21.36
CA ASN A 168 -16.13 -1.46 21.77
C ASN A 168 -16.84 -2.72 22.31
N PRO A 169 -17.30 -2.74 23.57
CA PRO A 169 -17.98 -3.90 24.17
C PRO A 169 -19.31 -4.28 23.50
N GLU A 170 -19.91 -3.36 22.73
CA GLU A 170 -21.25 -3.53 22.14
C GLU A 170 -21.28 -4.38 20.85
N ASP A 171 -20.14 -4.61 20.20
CA ASP A 171 -20.03 -5.58 19.09
C ASP A 171 -18.97 -6.65 19.39
N PRO A 172 -19.31 -7.65 20.24
CA PRO A 172 -18.40 -8.74 20.60
C PRO A 172 -18.00 -9.63 19.42
N SER A 173 -18.64 -9.47 18.25
CA SER A 173 -18.42 -10.35 17.10
C SER A 173 -17.10 -10.08 16.36
N LYS A 174 -16.45 -8.93 16.58
CA LYS A 174 -15.20 -8.54 15.94
C LYS A 174 -14.24 -7.80 16.89
N PRO A 175 -13.68 -8.47 17.91
CA PRO A 175 -12.68 -7.85 18.77
C PRO A 175 -11.42 -7.53 17.94
N PHE A 176 -11.07 -6.25 17.85
CA PHE A 176 -9.80 -5.84 17.29
C PHE A 176 -8.68 -6.13 18.29
N ASP A 177 -7.68 -6.92 17.87
CA ASP A 177 -6.52 -7.22 18.70
C ASP A 177 -5.47 -6.11 18.62
N VAL A 178 -5.41 -5.30 19.66
CA VAL A 178 -4.51 -4.15 19.81
C VAL A 178 -3.04 -4.52 20.00
N THR A 179 -2.75 -5.80 20.27
CA THR A 179 -1.37 -6.29 20.41
C THR A 179 -0.72 -6.57 19.05
N LYS A 180 -1.52 -6.65 17.98
CA LYS A 180 -1.02 -6.79 16.61
C LYS A 180 -0.23 -5.55 16.19
N SER A 181 0.82 -5.79 15.40
CA SER A 181 1.62 -4.74 14.76
C SER A 181 1.01 -4.32 13.42
N PRO A 182 1.18 -3.05 12.96
CA PRO A 182 0.63 -2.60 11.67
C PRO A 182 1.08 -3.45 10.46
N ARG A 183 2.28 -4.03 10.49
CA ARG A 183 2.75 -4.93 9.41
C ARG A 183 1.92 -6.22 9.29
N SER A 184 1.25 -6.66 10.37
CA SER A 184 0.44 -7.88 10.42
C SER A 184 -1.06 -7.64 10.29
N PHE A 185 -1.50 -6.38 10.16
CA PHE A 185 -2.91 -6.04 9.99
C PHE A 185 -3.45 -6.54 8.66
N THR A 186 -4.62 -7.17 8.70
CA THR A 186 -5.48 -7.40 7.54
C THR A 186 -6.09 -6.08 7.03
N ILE A 187 -6.70 -6.10 5.85
CA ILE A 187 -7.41 -4.91 5.34
C ILE A 187 -8.60 -4.51 6.24
N GLN A 188 -9.24 -5.49 6.88
CA GLN A 188 -10.31 -5.21 7.85
C GLN A 188 -9.77 -4.60 9.14
N ASP A 189 -8.60 -5.05 9.59
CA ASP A 189 -7.90 -4.43 10.72
C ASP A 189 -7.58 -2.96 10.40
N TRP A 190 -7.04 -2.68 9.21
CA TRP A 190 -6.79 -1.30 8.76
C TRP A 190 -8.07 -0.46 8.73
N ASN A 191 -9.16 -1.01 8.21
CA ASN A 191 -10.45 -0.33 8.19
C ASN A 191 -10.94 0.02 9.60
N ALA A 192 -10.85 -0.92 10.56
CA ALA A 192 -11.22 -0.67 11.95
C ALA A 192 -10.44 0.50 12.56
N VAL A 193 -9.12 0.55 12.33
CA VAL A 193 -8.26 1.64 12.81
C VAL A 193 -8.62 2.98 12.16
N VAL A 194 -8.90 3.00 10.85
CA VAL A 194 -9.32 4.23 10.16
C VAL A 194 -10.68 4.71 10.66
N GLN A 195 -11.65 3.81 10.85
CA GLN A 195 -12.96 4.18 11.37
C GLN A 195 -12.88 4.69 12.82
N ALA A 196 -12.01 4.11 13.65
CA ALA A 196 -11.72 4.64 14.98
C ALA A 196 -11.07 6.03 14.93
N PHE A 197 -10.18 6.26 13.95
CA PHE A 197 -9.57 7.57 13.71
C PHE A 197 -10.61 8.62 13.28
N ILE A 198 -11.54 8.27 12.38
CA ILE A 198 -12.62 9.18 11.93
C ILE A 198 -13.55 9.53 13.10
N LYS A 199 -13.90 8.56 13.95
CA LYS A 199 -14.75 8.77 15.14
C LYS A 199 -14.05 9.53 16.26
N TRP A 200 -12.73 9.68 16.23
CA TRP A 200 -11.99 10.40 17.25
C TRP A 200 -12.22 11.92 17.13
N PRO A 201 -12.86 12.57 18.13
CA PRO A 201 -13.22 13.99 18.04
C PRO A 201 -12.02 14.93 18.05
N PHE A 202 -10.90 14.51 18.65
CA PHE A 202 -9.67 15.32 18.76
C PHE A 202 -8.62 14.94 17.71
N ARG A 203 -9.04 14.28 16.62
CA ARG A 203 -8.12 13.93 15.54
C ARG A 203 -7.51 15.18 14.89
N PRO A 204 -6.26 15.11 14.39
CA PRO A 204 -5.71 16.17 13.56
C PRO A 204 -6.63 16.47 12.37
N THR A 205 -6.89 17.76 12.12
CA THR A 205 -7.68 18.22 10.97
C THR A 205 -6.83 18.33 9.72
N ASP A 206 -5.58 18.76 9.86
CA ASP A 206 -4.60 18.75 8.79
C ASP A 206 -3.93 17.37 8.70
N LEU A 207 -4.32 16.65 7.65
CA LEU A 207 -3.84 15.30 7.33
C LEU A 207 -2.68 15.32 6.31
N GLY A 208 -2.21 16.52 5.95
CA GLY A 208 -1.14 16.75 5.00
C GLY A 208 0.22 16.20 5.43
N ILE A 209 1.21 16.33 4.55
CA ILE A 209 2.58 15.87 4.79
C ILE A 209 3.40 16.92 5.57
N GLU A 210 2.96 18.17 5.59
CA GLU A 210 3.76 19.35 5.98
C GLU A 210 4.16 19.39 7.47
N GLN A 211 3.39 18.78 8.38
CA GLN A 211 3.62 18.91 9.83
C GLN A 211 4.82 18.14 10.40
N MET A 212 5.57 17.34 9.62
CA MET A 212 6.66 16.52 10.17
C MET A 212 7.99 17.26 10.40
N PHE A 213 8.13 18.52 9.99
CA PHE A 213 9.38 19.28 10.12
C PHE A 213 9.25 20.52 11.02
N SER A 214 8.77 20.36 12.26
CA SER A 214 9.09 21.36 13.29
C SER A 214 10.51 21.11 13.76
N LYS A 215 11.48 21.70 13.06
CA LYS A 215 12.88 21.78 13.48
C LYS A 215 12.90 22.47 14.84
N LYS A 216 13.46 21.82 15.88
CA LYS A 216 13.74 22.48 17.15
C LYS A 216 14.61 23.71 16.85
N MET A 217 14.07 24.89 17.14
CA MET A 217 14.83 26.13 17.24
C MET A 217 15.61 26.13 18.55
#